data_AF-A0A929CII2-F1
#
_entry.id   AF-A0A929CII2-F1
#
_cell.length_a   1.000
_cell.length_b   1.000
_cell.length_c   1.000
_cell.angle_alpha   90.00
_cell.angle_beta   90.00
_cell.angle_gamma   90.00
#
_symmetry.space_group_name_H-M   'P 1'
#
loop_
_entity.id
_entity.type
_entity.pdbx_description
1 polymer ?
#
loop_
_entity_poly.entity_id
_entity_poly.type
_entity_poly.pdbx_seq_one_letter_code
_entity_poly.pdbx_strand_id
1 'polypeptide(L)' 'MIEKKNIALEKAVLIGVITREQNVEKSKEYLDELEFLTFTAGGEVVKRFTQKMDMPNPKTFIG' A
#
# COMPACT_ATOMS: atom_id res chain seq x y z
N MET A 1 25.55 -12.59 19.45
CA MET A 1 25.87 -12.62 18.01
C MET A 1 24.71 -11.98 17.27
N ILE A 2 24.95 -10.99 16.41
CA ILE A 2 23.90 -10.44 15.55
C ILE A 2 23.93 -11.25 14.26
N GLU A 3 22.92 -12.09 14.05
CA GLU A 3 22.74 -12.79 12.78
C GLU A 3 22.45 -11.76 11.69
N LYS A 4 23.29 -11.73 10.64
CA LYS A 4 22.94 -11.05 9.39
C LYS A 4 21.83 -11.84 8.73
N LYS A 5 20.58 -11.45 8.97
CA LYS A 5 19.46 -11.84 8.10
C LYS A 5 19.73 -11.25 6.73
N ASN A 6 19.86 -12.09 5.70
CA ASN A 6 19.70 -11.65 4.32
C ASN A 6 18.23 -11.21 4.17
N ILE A 7 17.96 -9.93 4.36
CA ILE A 7 16.64 -9.35 4.10
C ILE A 7 16.53 -9.23 2.58
N ALA A 8 16.16 -10.32 1.92
CA ALA A 8 15.61 -10.20 0.58
C ALA A 8 14.32 -9.41 0.70
N LEU A 9 14.19 -8.31 -0.04
CA LEU A 9 12.99 -7.50 0.02
C LEU A 9 11.78 -8.34 -0.40
N GLU A 10 10.73 -8.34 0.42
CA GLU A 10 9.51 -9.07 0.10
C GLU A 10 8.70 -8.27 -0.92
N LYS A 11 8.33 -8.90 -2.03
CA LYS A 11 7.52 -8.24 -3.06
C LYS A 11 6.13 -7.95 -2.52
N ALA A 12 5.74 -6.67 -2.58
CA ALA A 12 4.47 -6.18 -2.08
C ALA A 12 3.68 -5.46 -3.18
N VAL A 13 2.36 -5.56 -3.09
CA VAL A 13 1.42 -4.77 -3.91
C VAL A 13 0.61 -3.90 -2.98
N LEU A 14 0.53 -2.60 -3.28
CA LEU A 14 -0.29 -1.68 -2.51
C LEU A 14 -1.66 -1.51 -3.15
N ILE A 15 -2.71 -1.51 -2.31
CA ILE A 15 -4.10 -1.36 -2.71
C ILE A 15 -4.69 -0.14 -2.02
N GLY A 16 -5.22 0.80 -2.80
CA GLY A 16 -5.91 1.99 -2.31
C GLY A 16 -7.36 2.07 -2.79
N VAL A 17 -8.19 2.76 -2.02
CA VAL A 17 -9.57 3.08 -2.40
C VAL A 17 -9.71 4.60 -2.48
N ILE A 18 -10.32 5.07 -3.57
CA ILE A 18 -10.64 6.48 -3.79
C ILE A 18 -12.14 6.64 -3.55
N THR A 19 -12.49 7.39 -2.51
CA THR A 19 -13.88 7.69 -2.13
C THR A 19 -14.20 9.16 -2.42
N ARG A 20 -15.45 9.56 -2.16
CA ARG A 20 -15.85 10.97 -2.27
C ARG A 20 -15.17 11.87 -1.23
N GLU A 21 -14.90 11.34 -0.05
CA GLU A 21 -14.24 12.05 1.05
C GLU A 21 -12.71 12.02 0.93
N GLN A 22 -12.17 11.01 0.24
CA GLN A 22 -10.76 10.81 0.00
C GLN A 22 -10.48 10.79 -1.50
N ASN A 23 -10.25 11.99 -2.04
CA ASN A 23 -10.00 12.21 -3.46
C ASN A 23 -8.68 11.59 -3.95
N VAL A 24 -8.42 11.73 -5.25
CA VAL A 24 -7.29 11.11 -5.93
C VAL A 24 -5.95 11.57 -5.35
N GLU A 25 -5.82 12.86 -5.05
CA GLU A 25 -4.61 13.47 -4.52
C GLU A 25 -4.28 12.88 -3.15
N LYS A 26 -5.25 12.86 -2.24
CA LYS A 26 -5.06 12.33 -0.88
C LYS A 26 -4.78 10.83 -0.88
N SER A 27 -5.46 10.07 -1.73
CA SER A 27 -5.17 8.64 -1.90
C SER A 27 -3.76 8.39 -2.44
N LYS A 28 -3.24 9.28 -3.29
CA LYS A 28 -1.88 9.17 -3.80
C LYS A 28 -0.84 9.44 -2.71
N GLU A 29 -1.03 10.51 -1.93
CA GLU A 29 -0.14 10.84 -0.80
C GLU A 29 -0.04 9.66 0.19
N TYR A 30 -1.16 9.04 0.54
CA TYR A 30 -1.16 7.88 1.43
C TYR A 30 -0.44 6.66 0.85
N LEU A 31 -0.54 6.43 -0.47
CA LEU A 31 0.18 5.34 -1.14
C LEU A 31 1.68 5.62 -1.25
N ASP A 32 2.06 6.89 -1.40
CA ASP A 32 3.46 7.32 -1.42
C ASP A 32 4.10 7.12 -0.03
N GLU A 33 3.40 7.53 1.04
CA GLU A 33 3.83 7.27 2.41
C GLU A 33 3.88 5.77 2.72
N LEU A 34 2.86 5.00 2.33
CA LEU A 34 2.80 3.56 2.57
C LEU A 34 3.93 2.81 1.85
N GLU A 35 4.36 3.26 0.66
CA GLU A 35 5.52 2.69 -0.03
C GLU A 35 6.82 2.95 0.73
N PHE A 36 7.01 4.16 1.25
CA PHE A 36 8.16 4.45 2.10
C PHE A 36 8.18 3.57 3.34
N LEU A 37 7.04 3.44 4.02
CA LEU A 37 6.90 2.55 5.18
C LEU A 37 7.20 1.09 4.80
N THR A 38 6.65 0.61 3.68
CA THR A 38 6.89 -0.75 3.15
C THR A 38 8.38 -0.98 2.88
N PHE A 39 9.06 -0.02 2.28
CA PHE A 39 10.50 -0.10 2.02
C PHE A 39 11.31 -0.21 3.31
N THR A 40 11.03 0.66 4.30
CA THR A 40 11.73 0.60 5.60
C THR A 40 11.43 -0.67 6.40
N ALA A 41 10.30 -1.32 6.12
CA ALA A 41 9.92 -2.61 6.70
C ALA A 41 10.55 -3.82 5.98
N GLY A 42 11.31 -3.61 4.91
CA GLY A 42 11.94 -4.68 4.13
C GLY A 42 11.08 -5.24 3.00
N GLY A 43 10.10 -4.47 2.52
CA GLY A 43 9.31 -4.78 1.33
C GLY A 43 9.77 -4.01 0.08
N GLU A 44 9.52 -4.59 -1.09
CA GLU A 44 9.68 -3.93 -2.39
C GLU A 44 8.29 -3.80 -3.03
N VAL A 45 7.81 -2.56 -3.18
CA VAL A 45 6.53 -2.31 -3.84
C VAL A 45 6.70 -2.51 -5.35
N VAL A 46 6.11 -3.58 -5.88
CA VAL A 46 6.19 -3.91 -7.32
C VAL A 46 5.04 -3.32 -8.12
N LYS A 47 3.92 -2.98 -7.45
CA LYS A 47 2.74 -2.41 -8.09
C LYS A 47 1.81 -1.71 -7.11
N ARG A 48 1.06 -0.73 -7.62
CA ARG A 48 -0.02 -0.05 -6.91
C ARG A 48 -1.32 -0.18 -7.71
N PHE A 49 -2.43 -0.42 -7.03
CA PHE A 49 -3.76 -0.39 -7.62
C PHE A 49 -4.67 0.53 -6.81
N THR A 50 -5.53 1.25 -7.50
CA THR A 50 -6.59 2.04 -6.87
C THR A 50 -7.93 1.70 -7.48
N GLN A 51 -8.96 1.62 -6.64
CA GLN A 51 -10.34 1.43 -7.07
C GLN A 51 -11.18 2.62 -6.60
N LYS A 52 -11.96 3.19 -7.51
CA LYS A 52 -12.95 4.21 -7.18
C LYS A 52 -14.23 3.52 -6.71
N MET A 53 -14.71 3.87 -5.51
CA MET A 53 -15.97 3.39 -4.96
C MET A 53 -16.44 4.30 -3.83
N ASP A 54 -17.74 4.33 -3.57
CA ASP A 54 -18.31 5.19 -2.53
C ASP A 54 -17.90 4.75 -1.12
N MET A 55 -17.81 3.44 -0.87
CA MET A 55 -17.42 2.85 0.41
C MET A 55 -16.63 1.55 0.19
N PRO A 56 -15.54 1.31 0.94
CA PRO A 56 -14.80 0.04 0.88
C PRO A 56 -15.68 -1.16 1.24
N ASN A 57 -15.45 -2.30 0.59
CA ASN A 57 -16.15 -3.53 0.94
C ASN A 57 -15.71 -4.00 2.35
N PRO A 58 -16.62 -4.25 3.30
CA PRO A 58 -16.23 -4.59 4.67
C PRO A 58 -15.50 -5.93 4.81
N LYS A 59 -15.62 -6.85 3.84
CA LYS A 59 -14.96 -8.16 3.88
C LYS A 59 -13.66 -8.20 3.08
N THR A 60 -13.66 -7.58 1.90
CA THR A 60 -12.57 -7.70 0.93
C THR A 60 -11.79 -6.40 0.73
N PHE A 61 -12.23 -5.30 1.38
CA PHE A 61 -11.76 -3.92 1.21
C PHE A 61 -12.04 -3.33 -0.18
N ILE A 62 -11.76 -4.11 -1.22
CA ILE A 62 -12.03 -3.84 -2.64
C ILE A 62 -13.14 -4.75 -3.18
N GLY A 63 -13.61 -4.49 -4.40
CA GLY A 63 -14.68 -5.26 -5.07
C GLY A 63 -14.20 -5.90 -6.36
#